data_AF-A0AA40VMG9-F1
#
_entry.id   AF-A0AA40VMG9-F1
#
_cell.length_a   1.000
_cell.length_b   1.000
_cell.length_c   1.000
_cell.angle_alpha   90.00
_cell.angle_beta   90.00
_cell.angle_gamma   90.00
#
_symmetry.space_group_name_H-M   'P 1'
#
loop_
_entity.id
_entity.type
_entity.pdbx_description
1 polymer ?
#
loop_
_entity_poly.entity_id
_entity_poly.type
_entity_poly.pdbx_seq_one_letter_code
_entity_poly.pdbx_strand_id
1 'polypeptide(L)'
;MSSPRYAPRDFAVLPLAFGKSEVLDWREPDESWGPRENAQLNASMLQHRLAYWLLHFNRADGKRRKVTDVAERLGLPYHRLQKLVTGQVVMQLEDIGHIRVVMGEIVDLWLLDGANAEIARSVISARMRNR
;
A
#
# COMPACT_ATOMS: atom_id res chain seq x y z
N MET A 1 -5.46 10.57 -23.64
CA MET A 1 -4.62 9.81 -22.68
C MET A 1 -5.27 8.46 -22.49
N SER A 2 -4.56 7.37 -22.75
CA SER A 2 -5.12 6.01 -22.59
C SER A 2 -5.45 5.78 -21.11
N SER A 3 -6.69 5.40 -20.82
CA SER A 3 -7.06 4.86 -19.51
C SER A 3 -6.03 3.80 -19.12
N PRO A 4 -5.47 3.81 -17.90
CA PRO A 4 -4.57 2.75 -17.48
C PRO A 4 -5.30 1.42 -17.66
N ARG A 5 -4.69 0.47 -18.38
CA ARG A 5 -5.31 -0.84 -18.68
C ARG A 5 -5.57 -1.70 -17.43
N TYR A 6 -5.17 -1.20 -16.26
CA TYR A 6 -5.19 -1.89 -14.98
C TYR A 6 -5.33 -0.85 -13.86
N ALA A 7 -6.34 -1.00 -13.01
CA ALA A 7 -6.45 -0.30 -11.74
C ALA A 7 -6.40 -1.33 -10.60
N PRO A 8 -5.48 -1.19 -9.63
CA PRO A 8 -5.33 -2.14 -8.52
C PRO A 8 -6.63 -2.50 -7.79
N ARG A 9 -7.51 -1.50 -7.58
CA ARG A 9 -8.78 -1.70 -6.89
C ARG A 9 -9.74 -2.65 -7.61
N ASP A 10 -9.57 -2.86 -8.91
CA ASP A 10 -10.46 -3.70 -9.71
C ASP A 10 -10.25 -5.20 -9.43
N PHE A 11 -9.15 -5.57 -8.77
CA PHE A 11 -8.90 -6.93 -8.26
C PHE A 11 -9.58 -7.21 -6.92
N ALA A 12 -10.13 -6.19 -6.26
CA ALA A 12 -10.93 -6.38 -5.05
C ALA A 12 -12.36 -6.80 -5.40
N VAL A 13 -12.99 -7.56 -4.51
CA VAL A 13 -14.44 -7.85 -4.58
C VAL A 13 -15.23 -6.56 -4.37
N LEU A 14 -14.80 -5.72 -3.43
CA LEU A 14 -15.36 -4.39 -3.17
C LEU A 14 -14.34 -3.28 -3.44
N PRO A 15 -14.24 -2.74 -4.67
CA PRO A 15 -13.24 -1.74 -5.03
C PRO A 15 -13.24 -0.46 -4.17
N LEU A 16 -14.39 -0.06 -3.63
CA LEU A 16 -14.51 1.18 -2.82
C LEU A 16 -13.90 1.07 -1.42
N ALA A 17 -13.62 -0.16 -0.96
CA ALA A 17 -12.98 -0.45 0.32
C ALA A 17 -11.44 -0.46 0.23
N PHE A 18 -10.88 -0.38 -0.98
CA PHE A 18 -9.44 -0.34 -1.20
C PHE A 18 -8.78 0.81 -0.42
N GLY A 19 -7.74 0.48 0.36
CA GLY A 19 -6.99 1.42 1.20
C GLY A 19 -7.76 1.95 2.41
N LYS A 20 -9.01 1.54 2.65
CA LYS A 20 -9.81 2.00 3.79
C LYS A 20 -10.05 0.91 4.83
N SER A 21 -10.26 -0.32 4.34
CA SER A 21 -10.40 -1.51 5.16
C SER A 21 -9.07 -2.20 5.33
N GLU A 22 -8.79 -2.75 6.51
CA GLU A 22 -7.56 -3.50 6.79
C GLU A 22 -7.53 -4.85 6.09
N VAL A 23 -8.69 -5.50 6.10
CA VAL A 23 -8.95 -6.76 5.43
C VAL A 23 -9.86 -6.45 4.25
N LEU A 24 -9.48 -6.95 3.09
CA LEU A 24 -10.20 -6.77 1.84
C LEU A 24 -10.32 -8.14 1.17
N ASP A 25 -11.52 -8.46 0.72
CA ASP A 25 -11.76 -9.64 -0.10
C ASP A 25 -11.26 -9.40 -1.52
N TRP A 26 -10.52 -10.37 -2.03
CA TRP A 26 -9.89 -10.33 -3.35
C TRP A 26 -10.62 -11.25 -4.31
N ARG A 27 -10.62 -10.89 -5.59
CA ARG A 27 -11.05 -11.81 -6.63
C ARG A 27 -10.10 -12.99 -6.68
N GLU A 28 -10.65 -14.17 -6.83
CA GLU A 28 -9.87 -15.40 -6.95
C GLU A 28 -9.49 -15.62 -8.42
N PRO A 29 -8.25 -16.03 -8.72
CA PRO A 29 -7.86 -16.43 -10.06
C PRO A 29 -8.73 -17.60 -10.56
N ASP A 30 -9.19 -17.51 -11.80
CA ASP A 30 -9.86 -18.59 -12.51
C ASP A 30 -9.00 -19.12 -13.66
N GLU A 31 -9.49 -20.12 -14.40
CA GLU A 31 -8.77 -20.77 -15.51
C GLU A 31 -8.42 -19.79 -16.66
N SER A 32 -9.07 -18.62 -16.74
CA SER A 32 -8.79 -17.61 -17.76
C SER A 32 -7.65 -16.65 -17.40
N TRP A 33 -7.17 -16.68 -16.15
CA TRP A 33 -6.11 -15.78 -15.69
C TRP A 33 -4.73 -16.24 -16.12
N GLY A 34 -3.96 -15.33 -16.73
CA GLY A 34 -2.57 -15.58 -17.09
C GLY A 34 -1.59 -15.18 -15.98
N PRO A 35 -0.28 -15.39 -16.20
CA PRO A 35 0.78 -14.95 -15.29
C PRO A 35 0.73 -13.44 -14.97
N ARG A 36 0.25 -12.62 -15.93
CA ARG A 36 0.16 -11.17 -15.78
C ARG A 36 -0.92 -10.77 -14.78
N GLU A 37 -2.10 -11.33 -14.90
CA GLU A 37 -3.24 -11.07 -14.02
C GLU A 37 -2.91 -11.50 -12.58
N ASN A 38 -2.25 -12.65 -12.43
CA ASN A 38 -1.75 -13.11 -11.14
C ASN A 38 -0.72 -12.15 -10.52
N ALA A 39 0.22 -11.63 -11.31
CA ALA A 39 1.17 -10.63 -10.84
C ALA A 39 0.48 -9.30 -10.46
N GLN A 40 -0.54 -8.89 -11.22
CA GLN A 40 -1.33 -7.69 -10.93
C GLN A 40 -2.17 -7.83 -9.66
N LEU A 41 -2.74 -9.01 -9.40
CA LEU A 41 -3.43 -9.29 -8.13
C LEU A 41 -2.47 -9.13 -6.95
N ASN A 42 -1.30 -9.77 -7.00
CA ASN A 42 -0.29 -9.64 -5.96
C ASN A 42 0.16 -8.18 -5.75
N ALA A 43 0.42 -7.45 -6.84
CA ALA A 43 0.74 -6.03 -6.77
C ALA A 43 -0.40 -5.21 -6.15
N SER A 44 -1.65 -5.55 -6.45
CA SER A 44 -2.84 -4.90 -5.87
C SER A 44 -2.92 -5.11 -4.37
N MET A 45 -2.65 -6.32 -3.91
CA MET A 45 -2.64 -6.68 -2.49
C MET A 45 -1.55 -5.91 -1.72
N LEU A 46 -0.34 -5.83 -2.27
CA LEU A 46 0.76 -5.05 -1.68
C LEU A 46 0.41 -3.56 -1.62
N GLN A 47 -0.07 -2.99 -2.71
CA GLN A 47 -0.46 -1.58 -2.76
C GLN A 47 -1.59 -1.27 -1.79
N HIS A 48 -2.57 -2.16 -1.65
CA HIS A 48 -3.67 -2.01 -0.70
C HIS A 48 -3.17 -1.91 0.74
N ARG A 49 -2.28 -2.82 1.16
CA ARG A 49 -1.72 -2.82 2.51
C ARG A 49 -0.98 -1.52 2.80
N LEU A 50 -0.14 -1.06 1.87
CA LEU A 50 0.56 0.22 1.99
C LEU A 50 -0.42 1.39 2.03
N ALA A 51 -1.46 1.40 1.19
CA ALA A 51 -2.46 2.44 1.16
C ALA A 51 -3.27 2.53 2.46
N TYR A 52 -3.75 1.38 2.96
CA TYR A 52 -4.47 1.27 4.23
C TYR A 52 -3.66 1.89 5.36
N TRP A 53 -2.43 1.44 5.47
CA TRP A 53 -1.57 1.95 6.51
C TRP A 53 -1.18 3.40 6.31
N LEU A 54 -0.90 3.87 5.10
CA LEU A 54 -0.58 5.29 4.88
C LEU A 54 -1.71 6.20 5.40
N LEU A 55 -2.95 5.74 5.26
CA LEU A 55 -4.14 6.42 5.76
C LEU A 55 -4.37 6.24 7.28
N HIS A 56 -3.78 5.22 7.91
CA HIS A 56 -4.07 4.82 9.30
C HIS A 56 -2.88 4.89 10.27
N PHE A 57 -1.64 4.97 9.78
CA PHE A 57 -0.38 4.95 10.55
C PHE A 57 -0.26 6.14 11.51
N ASN A 58 -0.85 7.29 11.15
CA ASN A 58 -0.83 8.49 11.99
C ASN A 58 -1.96 8.54 13.04
N ARG A 59 -2.62 7.42 13.34
CA ARG A 59 -3.59 7.37 14.46
C ARG A 59 -2.92 7.32 15.85
N ALA A 60 -1.60 7.10 15.92
CA ALA A 60 -0.85 6.98 17.17
C ALA A 60 -0.89 8.26 18.05
N ASP A 61 -0.98 9.46 17.45
CA ASP A 61 -1.07 10.73 18.20
C ASP A 61 -2.52 11.14 18.56
N GLY A 62 -3.50 10.25 18.37
CA GLY A 62 -4.92 10.53 18.61
C GLY A 62 -5.57 11.54 17.66
N LYS A 63 -4.81 12.13 16.73
CA LYS A 63 -5.31 13.09 15.73
C LYS A 63 -5.39 12.45 14.35
N ARG A 64 -6.61 12.35 13.81
CA ARG A 64 -6.83 11.92 12.42
C ARG A 64 -6.32 13.02 11.49
N ARG A 65 -5.13 12.86 10.92
CA ARG A 65 -4.60 13.78 9.89
C ARG A 65 -5.43 13.64 8.61
N LYS A 66 -5.63 14.77 7.92
CA LYS A 66 -6.31 14.76 6.63
C LYS A 66 -5.38 14.19 5.57
N VAL A 67 -5.94 13.62 4.51
CA VAL A 67 -5.16 13.11 3.36
C VAL A 67 -4.31 14.21 2.72
N THR A 68 -4.74 15.47 2.81
CA THR A 68 -3.97 16.66 2.40
C THR A 68 -2.64 16.77 3.15
N ASP A 69 -2.65 16.58 4.46
CA ASP A 69 -1.47 16.73 5.31
C ASP A 69 -0.44 15.61 5.02
N VAL A 70 -0.95 14.43 4.63
CA VAL A 70 -0.12 13.30 4.19
C VAL A 70 0.50 13.61 2.83
N ALA A 71 -0.27 14.18 1.89
CA ALA A 71 0.23 14.55 0.57
C ALA A 71 1.36 15.59 0.65
N GLU A 72 1.18 16.63 1.46
CA GLU A 72 2.21 17.66 1.70
C GLU A 72 3.49 17.06 2.27
N ARG A 73 3.37 16.19 3.29
CA ARG A 73 4.53 15.52 3.88
C ARG A 73 5.28 14.64 2.88
N LEU A 74 4.55 13.93 2.03
CA LEU A 74 5.14 13.07 0.99
C LEU A 74 5.72 13.86 -0.19
N GLY A 75 5.40 15.15 -0.31
CA GLY A 75 5.73 15.94 -1.50
C GLY A 75 4.95 15.49 -2.74
N LEU A 76 3.79 14.84 -2.57
CA LEU A 76 2.97 14.34 -3.66
C LEU A 76 1.78 15.27 -3.92
N PRO A 77 1.38 15.47 -5.19
CA PRO A 77 0.13 16.16 -5.48
C PRO A 77 -1.06 15.43 -4.84
N TYR A 78 -1.91 16.17 -4.13
CA TYR A 78 -3.08 15.60 -3.42
C TYR A 78 -3.93 14.67 -4.30
N HIS A 79 -4.24 15.11 -5.52
CA HIS A 79 -5.04 14.33 -6.47
C HIS A 79 -4.38 12.99 -6.84
N ARG A 80 -3.04 12.96 -6.91
CA ARG A 80 -2.28 11.74 -7.19
C ARG A 80 -2.35 10.82 -5.98
N LEU A 81 -2.07 11.35 -4.78
CA LEU A 81 -2.16 10.57 -3.55
C LEU A 81 -3.55 9.94 -3.39
N GLN A 82 -4.62 10.73 -3.59
CA GLN A 82 -5.98 10.25 -3.52
C GLN A 82 -6.26 9.08 -4.47
N LYS A 83 -5.83 9.18 -5.74
CA LYS A 83 -5.96 8.10 -6.72
C LYS A 83 -5.14 6.86 -6.34
N LEU A 84 -3.95 7.07 -5.80
CA LEU A 84 -3.02 6.01 -5.41
C LEU A 84 -3.54 5.21 -4.22
N VAL A 85 -4.00 5.88 -3.16
CA VAL A 85 -4.53 5.21 -1.96
C VAL A 85 -5.90 4.56 -2.19
N THR A 86 -6.63 5.01 -3.20
CA THR A 86 -7.91 4.39 -3.62
C THR A 86 -7.72 3.34 -4.72
N GLY A 87 -6.49 3.02 -5.10
CA GLY A 87 -6.18 1.98 -6.08
C GLY A 87 -6.66 2.30 -7.50
N GLN A 88 -6.89 3.57 -7.83
CA GLN A 88 -7.25 4.02 -9.18
C GLN A 88 -6.04 4.14 -10.11
N VAL A 89 -4.85 4.28 -9.55
CA VAL A 89 -3.57 4.28 -10.27
C VAL A 89 -2.60 3.33 -9.58
N VAL A 90 -1.66 2.80 -10.35
CA VAL A 90 -0.59 1.95 -9.85
C VAL A 90 0.39 2.79 -9.04
N MET A 91 0.74 2.30 -7.85
CA MET A 91 1.83 2.85 -7.03
C MET A 91 3.17 2.54 -7.73
N GLN A 92 3.90 3.59 -8.09
CA GLN A 92 5.21 3.48 -8.70
C GLN A 92 6.29 3.32 -7.62
N LEU A 93 7.46 2.82 -8.00
CA LEU A 93 8.61 2.73 -7.07
C LEU A 93 9.01 4.10 -6.51
N GLU A 94 8.82 5.17 -7.28
CA GLU A 94 9.03 6.55 -6.82
C GLU A 94 8.07 6.92 -5.68
N ASP A 95 6.79 6.53 -5.77
CA ASP A 95 5.82 6.77 -4.69
C ASP A 95 6.27 6.05 -3.40
N ILE A 96 6.80 4.84 -3.51
CA ILE A 96 7.39 4.10 -2.38
C ILE A 96 8.59 4.87 -1.79
N GLY A 97 9.44 5.44 -2.64
CA GLY A 97 10.55 6.30 -2.22
C GLY A 97 10.09 7.50 -1.39
N HIS A 98 9.06 8.22 -1.86
CA HIS A 98 8.45 9.32 -1.11
C HIS A 98 7.89 8.86 0.25
N ILE A 99 7.21 7.72 0.29
CA ILE A 99 6.66 7.14 1.53
C ILE A 99 7.80 6.78 2.49
N ARG A 100 8.88 6.18 1.99
CA ARG A 100 10.05 5.79 2.78
C ARG A 100 10.79 6.98 3.38
N VAL A 101 10.87 8.12 2.68
CA VAL A 101 11.44 9.37 3.24
C VAL A 101 10.66 9.85 4.47
N VAL A 102 9.33 9.68 4.47
CA VAL A 102 8.45 10.17 5.55
C VAL A 102 8.29 9.15 6.68
N MET A 103 8.16 7.88 6.35
CA MET A 103 7.87 6.80 7.31
C MET A 103 9.12 6.02 7.74
N GLY A 104 10.25 6.23 7.08
CA GLY A 104 11.48 5.49 7.32
C GLY A 104 11.42 4.05 6.82
N GLU A 105 12.32 3.22 7.36
CA GLU A 105 12.53 1.83 6.95
C GLU A 105 11.36 0.89 7.30
N ILE A 106 10.35 1.34 8.05
CA ILE A 106 9.17 0.53 8.37
C ILE A 106 8.38 0.11 7.13
N VAL A 107 8.48 0.89 6.05
CA VAL A 107 7.89 0.58 4.74
C VAL A 107 8.48 -0.69 4.17
N ASP A 108 9.77 -0.93 4.38
CA ASP A 108 10.50 -2.08 3.84
C ASP A 108 9.94 -3.38 4.43
N LEU A 109 9.52 -3.36 5.71
CA LEU A 109 8.88 -4.52 6.37
C LEU A 109 7.55 -4.93 5.76
N TRP A 110 6.84 -4.00 5.11
CA TRP A 110 5.51 -4.26 4.56
C TRP A 110 5.54 -4.58 3.07
N LEU A 111 6.62 -4.16 2.40
CA LEU A 111 6.94 -4.64 1.06
C LEU A 111 7.34 -6.12 1.08
N LEU A 112 7.88 -6.58 2.21
CA LEU A 112 8.14 -8.00 2.44
C LEU A 112 6.81 -8.69 2.80
N ASP A 113 6.45 -9.71 2.02
CA ASP A 113 5.32 -10.59 2.28
C ASP A 113 5.80 -11.99 2.71
N GLY A 114 4.90 -12.76 3.34
CA GLY A 114 5.14 -14.15 3.73
C GLY A 114 6.24 -14.35 4.77
N ALA A 115 6.88 -15.52 4.77
CA ALA A 115 7.88 -15.93 5.76
C ALA A 115 9.08 -14.96 5.86
N ASN A 116 9.42 -14.25 4.78
CA ASN A 116 10.49 -13.26 4.76
C ASN A 116 10.16 -12.02 5.62
N ALA A 117 8.87 -11.69 5.72
CA ALA A 117 8.40 -10.59 6.58
C ALA A 117 8.57 -10.93 8.07
N GLU A 118 8.36 -12.19 8.47
CA GLU A 118 8.55 -12.65 9.85
C GLU A 118 10.02 -12.57 10.27
N ILE A 119 10.94 -13.03 9.39
CA ILE A 119 12.37 -12.94 9.63
C ILE A 119 12.79 -11.47 9.78
N ALA A 120 12.37 -10.59 8.87
CA ALA A 120 12.69 -9.16 8.97
C ALA A 120 12.12 -8.50 10.24
N ARG A 121 10.88 -8.83 10.64
CA ARG A 121 10.28 -8.35 11.90
C ARG A 121 11.04 -8.84 13.13
N SER A 122 11.54 -10.07 13.14
CA SER A 122 12.32 -10.63 14.25
C SER A 122 13.67 -9.93 14.44
N VAL A 123 14.37 -9.60 13.34
CA VAL A 123 15.66 -8.91 13.37
C VAL A 123 15.52 -7.48 13.88
N ILE A 124 14.46 -6.77 13.48
CA ILE A 124 14.24 -5.38 13.88
C ILE A 124 13.77 -5.28 15.34
N SER A 125 12.88 -6.16 15.79
CA SER A 125 12.48 -6.23 17.20
C SER A 125 13.63 -6.61 18.14
N ALA A 126 14.65 -7.33 17.65
CA ALA A 126 15.90 -7.55 18.38
C ALA A 126 16.76 -6.28 18.45
N ARG A 127 16.84 -5.49 17.37
CA ARG A 127 17.59 -4.21 17.35
C ARG A 127 16.94 -3.12 18.19
N MET A 128 15.60 -3.03 18.22
CA MET A 128 14.88 -2.04 19.01
C MET A 128 14.91 -2.31 20.53
N ARG A 129 15.12 -3.57 20.95
CA ARG A 129 15.29 -3.93 22.37
C ARG A 129 16.70 -3.64 22.92
N ASN A 130 17.67 -3.44 22.03
CA ASN A 130 19.08 -3.20 22.37
C ASN A 130 19.49 -1.72 22.25
N ARG A 131 18.51 -0.82 22.13
CA ARG A 131 18.68 0.64 22.22
C ARG A 131 17.89 1.16 23.41
#